data_AF-A0AAJ0X823-F1
#
_entry.id   AF-A0AAJ0X823-F1
#
_cell.length_a   1.000
_cell.length_b   1.000
_cell.length_c   1.000
_cell.angle_alpha   90.00
_cell.angle_beta   90.00
_cell.angle_gamma   90.00
#
_symmetry.space_group_name_H-M   'P 1'
#
loop_
_entity.id
_entity.type
_entity.pdbx_description
1 polymer ?
#
loop_
_entity_poly.entity_id
_entity_poly.type
_entity_poly.pdbx_seq_one_letter_code
_entity_poly.pdbx_strand_id
1 'polypeptide(L)' 'MEEGIEYGNVVMTWNSNADSGYDFVTLGKNRRVPIDFDGLRLVNFLPPDEPQQSP' A
#
# COMPACT_ATOMS: atom_id res chain seq x y z
N MET A 1 -11.82 -3.64 -12.37
CA MET A 1 -11.69 -2.52 -11.39
C MET A 1 -10.29 -1.90 -11.44
N GLU A 2 -9.69 -1.82 -12.63
CA GLU A 2 -8.32 -1.28 -12.84
C GLU A 2 -8.27 -0.24 -13.96
N GLU A 3 -9.43 0.07 -14.57
CA GLU A 3 -9.54 1.05 -15.65
C GLU A 3 -9.34 2.46 -15.09
N GLY A 4 -8.30 3.14 -15.59
CA GLY A 4 -8.00 4.54 -15.26
C GLY A 4 -6.75 4.77 -14.42
N ILE A 5 -6.05 3.73 -13.95
CA ILE A 5 -4.78 3.93 -13.21
C ILE A 5 -3.55 3.88 -14.10
N GLU A 6 -3.63 3.23 -15.26
CA GLU A 6 -2.50 3.02 -16.20
C GLU A 6 -1.21 2.60 -15.47
N TYR A 7 -0.18 3.44 -15.45
CA TYR A 7 1.10 3.22 -14.77
C TYR A 7 1.21 3.95 -13.41
N GLY A 8 0.10 4.51 -12.94
CA GLY A 8 -0.02 5.26 -11.71
C GLY A 8 -0.15 4.38 -10.47
N ASN A 9 -0.24 5.05 -9.32
CA ASN A 9 -0.40 4.44 -8.01
C ASN A 9 -1.52 5.14 -7.26
N VAL A 10 -2.41 4.36 -6.64
CA VAL A 10 -3.56 4.88 -5.90
C VAL A 10 -3.62 4.22 -4.52
N VAL A 11 -3.97 5.03 -3.52
CA VAL A 11 -4.39 4.55 -2.20
C VAL A 11 -5.80 5.06 -1.98
N MET A 12 -6.71 4.17 -1.61
CA MET A 12 -8.07 4.51 -1.23
C MET A 12 -8.24 4.21 0.24
N THR A 13 -8.75 5.18 1.00
CA THR A 13 -9.00 5.04 2.44
C THR A 13 -10.46 5.39 2.75
N TRP A 14 -11.06 4.70 3.71
CA TRP A 14 -12.42 4.97 4.17
C TRP A 14 -12.55 4.69 5.66
N ASN A 15 -13.58 5.26 6.27
CA ASN A 15 -13.93 4.96 7.65
C ASN A 15 -14.51 3.54 7.75
N SER A 16 -14.08 2.78 8.75
CA SER A 16 -14.53 1.40 8.95
C SER A 16 -14.70 1.12 10.45
N ASN A 17 -15.36 0.00 10.76
CA ASN A 17 -15.52 -0.49 12.13
C ASN A 17 -14.31 -1.31 12.63
N ALA A 18 -13.17 -1.25 11.94
CA ALA A 18 -11.93 -1.84 12.43
C ALA A 18 -11.39 -1.07 13.65
N ASP A 19 -10.52 -1.70 14.45
CA ASP A 19 -9.91 -1.06 15.63
C ASP A 19 -9.14 0.23 15.31
N SER A 20 -8.61 0.35 14.08
CA SER A 20 -7.96 1.55 13.56
C SER A 20 -8.93 2.70 13.25
N GLY A 21 -10.24 2.44 13.14
CA GLY A 21 -11.26 3.40 12.70
C GLY A 21 -11.21 3.73 11.20
N TYR A 22 -10.36 3.05 10.44
CA TYR A 22 -10.23 3.20 8.99
C TYR A 22 -9.70 1.91 8.36
N ASP A 23 -9.97 1.74 7.06
CA ASP A 23 -9.36 0.71 6.23
C ASP A 23 -8.87 1.34 4.92
N PHE A 24 -7.99 0.62 4.22
CA PHE A 24 -7.42 1.08 2.97
C PHE A 24 -7.05 -0.05 2.02
N VAL A 25 -7.03 0.29 0.73
CA VAL A 25 -6.45 -0.54 -0.35
C VAL A 25 -5.49 0.27 -1.18
N THR A 26 -4.54 -0.43 -1.80
CA THR A 26 -3.59 0.13 -2.76
C THR A 26 -3.82 -0.49 -4.13
N LEU A 27 -3.68 0.29 -5.19
CA LEU A 27 -3.73 -0.19 -6.57
C LEU A 27 -2.55 0.39 -7.35
N GLY A 28 -1.98 -0.41 -8.25
CA GLY A 28 -0.79 -0.04 -9.04
C GLY A 28 0.54 -0.49 -8.41
N LYS A 29 1.63 -0.30 -9.16
CA LYS A 29 2.98 -0.74 -8.75
C LYS A 29 3.58 0.22 -7.72
N ASN A 30 3.43 -0.11 -6.44
CA ASN A 30 3.99 0.64 -5.31
C ASN A 30 4.88 -0.25 -4.44
N ARG A 31 5.88 0.35 -3.80
CA ARG A 31 6.68 -0.31 -2.74
C ARG A 31 6.01 -0.27 -1.38
N ARG A 32 4.90 0.46 -1.23
CA ARG A 32 4.01 0.46 -0.06
C ARG A 32 2.94 -0.60 -0.27
N VAL A 33 3.13 -1.76 0.34
CA VAL A 33 2.23 -2.90 0.19
C VAL A 33 1.40 -3.05 1.46
N PRO A 34 0.06 -3.08 1.39
CA PRO A 34 -0.77 -3.34 2.56
C PRO A 34 -0.50 -4.76 3.06
N ILE A 35 -0.30 -4.89 4.37
CA ILE A 35 -0.14 -6.17 5.05
C ILE A 35 -1.15 -6.29 6.20
N ASP A 36 -1.53 -7.52 6.49
CA ASP A 36 -2.17 -7.86 7.76
C ASP A 36 -1.08 -8.30 8.73
N PHE A 37 -1.00 -7.63 9.87
CA PHE A 37 -0.05 -7.94 10.92
C PHE A 37 -0.80 -8.05 12.25
N ASP A 38 -1.07 -9.28 12.68
CA ASP A 38 -1.79 -9.57 13.92
C ASP A 38 -3.17 -8.89 13.97
N GLY A 39 -3.90 -8.94 12.85
CA GLY A 39 -5.22 -8.29 12.72
C GLY A 39 -5.17 -6.77 12.50
N LEU A 40 -3.97 -6.17 12.47
CA LEU A 40 -3.79 -4.76 12.13
C LEU A 40 -3.45 -4.59 10.65
N ARG A 41 -4.18 -3.71 9.99
CA ARG A 41 -3.89 -3.29 8.62
C ARG A 41 -2.74 -2.28 8.60
N LEU A 42 -1.56 -2.71 8.16
CA LEU A 42 -0.34 -1.88 8.13
C LEU A 42 0.22 -1.75 6.70
N VAL A 43 1.21 -0.87 6.54
CA VAL A 43 1.95 -0.71 5.27
C VAL A 43 3.37 -1.27 5.44
N ASN A 44 3.70 -2.28 4.65
CA ASN A 44 5.07 -2.74 4.49
C ASN A 44 5.77 -1.90 3.42
N PHE A 45 6.93 -1.34 3.73
CA PHE A 45 7.70 -0.54 2.78
C PHE A 45 8.87 -1.35 2.24
N LEU A 46 8.70 -1.86 1.01
CA LEU A 46 9.69 -2.69 0.34
C LEU A 46 10.96 -1.88 0.00
N PRO A 47 12.13 -2.52 0.05
CA PRO A 47 13.37 -1.92 -0.44
C PRO A 47 13.24 -1.52 -1.91
N PRO A 48 14.06 -0.56 -2.40
CA PRO A 48 14.09 -0.23 -3.82
C PRO A 48 14.44 -1.45 -4.67
N ASP A 49 13.87 -1.55 -5.88
CA ASP A 49 14.13 -2.66 -6.82
C ASP A 49 15.62 -2.81 -7.16
N GLU A 50 16.36 -1.70 -7.16
CA GLU A 50 17.82 -1.70 -7.27
C GLU A 50 18.43 -1.33 -5.92
N PRO A 51 19.41 -2.09 -5.40
CA PRO A 51 20.23 -1.61 -4.31
C PRO A 51 20.92 -0.34 -4.81
N GLN A 52 20.62 0.79 -4.17
CA GLN A 52 21.37 2.02 -4.38
C GLN A 52 22.85 1.68 -4.14
N GLN A 53 23.61 1.50 -5.22
CA GLN A 53 25.07 1.42 -5.13
C GLN A 53 25.50 2.76 -4.55
N SER A 54 25.83 2.73 -3.27
CA SER A 54 26.44 3.85 -2.59
C SER A 54 27.82 4.06 -3.23
N PRO A 55 28.18 5.29 -3.63
CA PRO A 55 29.56 5.58 -4.03
C PRO A 55 30.53 5.35 -2.86
#